data_AF-A0A316VIP2-F1
#
_entry.id   AF-A0A316VIP2-F1
#
_cell.length_a   1.000
_cell.length_b   1.000
_cell.length_c   1.000
_cell.angle_alpha   90.00
_cell.angle_beta   90.00
_cell.angle_gamma   90.00
#
_symmetry.space_group_name_H-M   'P 1'
#
loop_
_entity.id
_entity.type
_entity.pdbx_description
1 polymer ?
#
loop_
_entity_poly.entity_id
_entity_poly.type
_entity_poly.pdbx_seq_one_letter_code
_entity_poly.pdbx_strand_id
1 'polypeptide(L)'
;PTFHNQLTSFLGVLDLRVGATVITLFALFNKIAGIYGVIAIFQGGTFSQVSLYLYSLITLFLFLWAIQGISDEDSSKVMRYSHLFLADHMLSTAWTLYFGLAWFLFNPHDGQKPPLNEYQEGLMGLIESIESQYETSKPIHHTPLTGQARIDAAQRVWKGERGFSAFVLIFGWMIKIYFAMILYSYAMHLRHGTYRTLPLSKPS
;
A
#
# COMPACT_ATOMS: atom_id res chain seq x y z
N PRO A 1 4.13 29.44 -24.29
CA PRO A 1 3.78 29.43 -22.85
C PRO A 1 4.79 28.59 -22.06
N THR A 2 5.57 29.22 -21.20
CA THR A 2 6.62 28.60 -20.38
C THR A 2 5.99 27.78 -19.24
N PHE A 3 6.11 26.46 -19.31
CA PHE A 3 5.50 25.50 -18.38
C PHE A 3 6.31 25.37 -17.08
N HIS A 4 6.45 26.46 -16.32
CA HIS A 4 7.37 26.52 -15.17
C HIS A 4 7.08 25.54 -14.01
N ASN A 5 5.93 24.86 -13.97
CA ASN A 5 5.50 24.06 -12.81
C ASN A 5 5.23 22.57 -13.08
N GLN A 6 5.50 22.04 -14.28
CA GLN A 6 5.28 20.61 -14.57
C GLN A 6 6.58 19.80 -14.40
N LEU A 7 6.46 18.59 -13.87
CA LEU A 7 7.60 17.70 -13.74
C LEU A 7 8.02 17.20 -15.13
N THR A 8 9.31 17.28 -15.43
CA THR A 8 9.88 16.91 -16.74
C THR A 8 10.49 15.51 -16.74
N SER A 9 10.62 14.89 -15.57
CA SER A 9 11.26 13.60 -15.37
C SER A 9 10.72 12.89 -14.14
N PHE A 10 10.85 11.57 -14.11
CA PHE A 10 10.61 10.75 -12.94
C PHE A 10 11.92 10.54 -12.17
N LEU A 11 11.92 10.98 -10.91
CA LEU A 11 13.05 10.93 -9.97
C LEU A 11 14.30 11.70 -10.46
N GLY A 12 14.13 12.62 -11.42
CA GLY A 12 15.24 13.36 -12.03
C GLY A 12 16.06 12.58 -13.04
N VAL A 13 15.79 11.28 -13.22
CA VAL A 13 16.69 10.37 -13.98
C VAL A 13 15.99 9.56 -15.06
N LEU A 14 14.67 9.36 -14.94
CA LEU A 14 13.88 8.59 -15.90
C LEU A 14 12.90 9.48 -16.65
N ASP A 15 12.55 9.06 -17.86
CA ASP A 15 11.45 9.61 -18.63
C ASP A 15 10.10 9.50 -17.88
N LEU A 16 9.23 10.49 -18.06
CA LEU A 16 7.85 10.50 -17.54
C LEU A 16 7.04 9.28 -17.99
N ARG A 17 7.21 8.79 -19.23
CA ARG A 17 6.49 7.58 -19.68
C ARG A 17 6.93 6.36 -18.89
N VAL A 18 8.24 6.18 -18.71
CA VAL A 18 8.80 5.09 -17.88
C VAL A 18 8.30 5.22 -16.44
N GLY A 19 8.34 6.42 -15.87
CA GLY A 19 7.80 6.70 -14.53
C GLY A 19 6.32 6.34 -14.41
N ALA A 20 5.49 6.80 -15.35
CA ALA A 20 4.06 6.50 -15.38
C ALA A 20 3.80 4.98 -15.47
N THR A 21 4.54 4.25 -16.31
CA THR A 21 4.45 2.79 -16.39
C THR A 21 4.84 2.12 -15.08
N VAL A 22 5.97 2.48 -14.47
CA VAL A 22 6.43 1.92 -13.20
C VAL A 22 5.42 2.17 -12.08
N ILE A 23 4.92 3.40 -11.95
CA ILE A 23 3.86 3.76 -10.98
C ILE A 23 2.63 2.89 -11.17
N THR A 24 2.17 2.74 -12.42
CA THR A 24 0.98 1.97 -12.76
C THR A 24 1.17 0.49 -12.43
N LEU A 25 2.35 -0.08 -12.69
CA LEU A 25 2.68 -1.46 -12.34
C LEU A 25 2.69 -1.67 -10.82
N PHE A 26 3.29 -0.76 -10.04
CA PHE A 26 3.23 -0.83 -8.58
C PHE A 26 1.79 -0.74 -8.06
N ALA A 27 0.97 0.13 -8.65
CA ALA A 27 -0.44 0.24 -8.28
C ALA A 27 -1.20 -1.06 -8.57
N LEU A 28 -0.94 -1.68 -9.73
CA LEU A 28 -1.50 -2.98 -10.13
C LEU A 28 -1.10 -4.08 -9.14
N PHE A 29 0.20 -4.20 -8.82
CA PHE A 29 0.71 -5.16 -7.83
C PHE A 29 0.06 -4.95 -6.46
N ASN A 30 -0.08 -3.69 -6.02
CA ASN A 30 -0.71 -3.37 -4.74
C ASN A 30 -2.19 -3.80 -4.70
N LYS A 31 -2.92 -3.72 -5.82
CA LYS A 31 -4.29 -4.24 -5.90
C LYS A 31 -4.34 -5.76 -5.86
N ILE A 32 -3.44 -6.43 -6.58
CA ILE A 32 -3.34 -7.91 -6.57
C ILE A 32 -2.96 -8.43 -5.18
N ALA A 33 -2.05 -7.76 -4.47
CA ALA A 33 -1.73 -8.08 -3.08
C ALA A 33 -2.97 -8.02 -2.17
N GLY A 34 -3.86 -7.04 -2.38
CA GLY A 34 -5.16 -6.94 -1.72
C GLY A 34 -6.11 -8.11 -2.02
N ILE A 35 -5.98 -8.77 -3.18
CA ILE A 35 -6.75 -9.98 -3.52
C ILE A 35 -6.34 -11.16 -2.62
N TYR A 36 -5.12 -11.23 -2.09
CA TYR A 36 -4.78 -12.30 -1.14
C TYR A 36 -5.48 -12.15 0.23
N GLY A 37 -5.90 -10.93 0.58
CA GLY A 37 -6.81 -10.69 1.72
C GLY A 37 -8.20 -11.32 1.54
N VAL A 38 -8.58 -11.72 0.32
CA VAL A 38 -9.84 -12.41 -0.01
C VAL A 38 -9.99 -13.74 0.73
N ILE A 39 -8.89 -14.43 1.01
CA ILE A 39 -8.93 -15.76 1.65
C ILE A 39 -9.59 -15.68 3.04
N ALA A 40 -9.55 -14.52 3.69
CA ALA A 40 -10.24 -14.27 4.96
C ALA A 40 -11.78 -14.32 4.88
N ILE A 41 -12.40 -14.28 3.68
CA ILE A 41 -13.87 -14.29 3.50
C ILE A 41 -14.47 -15.66 3.36
N PHE A 42 -13.68 -16.62 2.90
CA PHE A 42 -14.08 -18.02 2.94
C PHE A 42 -14.19 -18.54 4.39
N GLN A 43 -13.99 -17.65 5.39
CA GLN A 43 -14.22 -17.85 6.82
C GLN A 43 -15.47 -17.11 7.36
N GLY A 44 -16.33 -16.51 6.51
CA GLY A 44 -17.63 -15.92 6.92
C GLY A 44 -17.85 -14.45 6.56
N GLY A 45 -17.55 -14.04 5.32
CA GLY A 45 -17.43 -12.62 4.99
C GLY A 45 -18.70 -11.76 4.87
N THR A 46 -18.58 -10.48 5.25
CA THR A 46 -19.66 -9.46 5.30
C THR A 46 -19.85 -8.70 3.97
N PHE A 47 -20.96 -7.97 3.80
CA PHE A 47 -21.24 -7.14 2.61
C PHE A 47 -20.13 -6.10 2.31
N SER A 48 -19.51 -5.55 3.34
CA SER A 48 -18.36 -4.63 3.23
C SER A 48 -17.14 -5.28 2.60
N GLN A 49 -16.98 -6.60 2.74
CA GLN A 49 -15.92 -7.35 2.11
C GLN A 49 -16.22 -7.57 0.62
N VAL A 50 -17.44 -8.03 0.26
CA VAL A 50 -17.83 -8.21 -1.16
C VAL A 50 -17.67 -6.93 -2.00
N SER A 51 -18.08 -5.78 -1.46
CA SER A 51 -17.93 -4.47 -2.11
C SER A 51 -16.46 -4.07 -2.33
N LEU A 52 -15.57 -4.42 -1.41
CA LEU A 52 -14.11 -4.24 -1.54
C LEU A 52 -13.51 -5.05 -2.70
N TYR A 53 -14.07 -6.22 -3.04
CA TYR A 53 -13.59 -7.03 -4.17
C TYR A 53 -14.09 -6.59 -5.51
N LEU A 54 -15.37 -6.20 -5.59
CA LEU A 54 -15.88 -5.62 -6.82
C LEU A 54 -15.08 -4.37 -7.19
N TYR A 55 -14.72 -3.56 -6.19
CA TYR A 55 -13.80 -2.43 -6.36
C TYR A 55 -12.39 -2.86 -6.83
N SER A 56 -11.80 -3.90 -6.24
CA SER A 56 -10.47 -4.40 -6.62
C SER A 56 -10.43 -4.99 -8.04
N LEU A 57 -11.48 -5.69 -8.46
CA LEU A 57 -11.64 -6.21 -9.83
C LEU A 57 -11.81 -5.08 -10.85
N ILE A 58 -12.68 -4.11 -10.57
CA ILE A 58 -12.88 -2.95 -11.46
C ILE A 58 -11.59 -2.15 -11.61
N THR A 59 -10.86 -1.94 -10.50
CA THR A 59 -9.58 -1.22 -10.54
C THR A 59 -8.51 -1.98 -11.31
N LEU A 60 -8.50 -3.32 -11.33
CA LEU A 60 -7.61 -4.11 -12.17
C LEU A 60 -7.77 -3.78 -13.66
N PHE A 61 -9.00 -3.81 -14.18
CA PHE A 61 -9.28 -3.47 -15.58
C PHE A 61 -8.91 -2.02 -15.91
N LEU A 62 -9.16 -1.10 -14.96
CA LEU A 62 -8.78 0.30 -15.08
C LEU A 62 -7.25 0.46 -15.22
N PHE A 63 -6.45 -0.26 -14.42
CA PHE A 63 -4.99 -0.20 -14.52
C PHE A 63 -4.47 -0.82 -15.83
N LEU A 64 -5.06 -1.91 -16.32
CA LEU A 64 -4.71 -2.48 -17.62
C LEU A 64 -5.00 -1.49 -18.77
N TRP A 65 -6.18 -0.85 -18.73
CA TRP A 65 -6.55 0.20 -19.68
C TRP A 65 -5.60 1.42 -19.58
N ALA A 66 -5.16 1.77 -18.36
CA ALA A 66 -4.20 2.85 -18.14
C ALA A 66 -2.82 2.54 -18.72
N ILE A 67 -2.32 1.31 -18.54
CA ILE A 67 -1.04 0.88 -19.14
C ILE A 67 -1.09 1.02 -20.66
N GLN A 68 -2.19 0.60 -21.29
CA GLN A 68 -2.39 0.78 -22.72
C GLN A 68 -2.37 2.26 -23.09
N GLY A 69 -3.13 3.11 -22.40
CA GLY A 69 -3.14 4.55 -22.66
C GLY A 69 -1.78 5.23 -22.51
N ILE A 70 -0.98 4.81 -21.53
CA ILE A 70 0.40 5.29 -21.33
C ILE A 70 1.30 4.86 -22.49
N SER A 71 1.15 3.61 -22.96
CA SER A 71 1.93 3.07 -24.07
C SER A 71 1.59 3.71 -25.41
N ASP A 72 0.30 3.99 -25.63
CA ASP A 72 -0.22 4.64 -26.84
C ASP A 72 0.03 6.16 -26.85
N GLU A 73 0.58 6.72 -25.76
CA GLU A 73 0.78 8.18 -25.59
C GLU A 73 -0.54 8.98 -25.75
N ASP A 74 -1.67 8.36 -25.37
CA ASP A 74 -3.00 8.94 -25.49
C ASP A 74 -3.27 9.91 -24.32
N SER A 75 -3.16 11.22 -24.61
CA SER A 75 -3.36 12.28 -23.61
C SER A 75 -4.71 12.21 -22.88
N SER A 76 -5.78 11.79 -23.54
CA SER A 76 -7.12 11.74 -22.95
C SER A 76 -7.26 10.56 -21.98
N LYS A 77 -6.74 9.39 -22.36
CA LYS A 77 -6.71 8.21 -21.48
C LYS A 77 -5.85 8.46 -20.26
N VAL A 78 -4.64 8.98 -20.44
CA VAL A 78 -3.69 9.25 -19.34
C VAL A 78 -4.21 10.32 -18.38
N MET A 79 -4.89 11.37 -18.89
CA MET A 79 -5.51 12.38 -18.03
C MET A 79 -6.62 11.80 -17.15
N ARG A 80 -7.54 11.04 -17.76
CA ARG A 80 -8.62 10.34 -17.02
C ARG A 80 -8.04 9.37 -15.99
N TYR A 81 -7.01 8.62 -16.36
CA TYR A 81 -6.30 7.76 -15.43
C TYR A 81 -5.70 8.53 -14.25
N SER A 82 -5.11 9.71 -14.48
CA SER A 82 -4.54 10.55 -13.41
C SER A 82 -5.61 10.97 -12.39
N HIS A 83 -6.81 11.35 -12.85
CA HIS A 83 -7.95 11.62 -11.96
C HIS A 83 -8.38 10.39 -11.16
N LEU A 84 -8.47 9.22 -11.81
CA LEU A 84 -8.86 7.98 -11.16
C LEU A 84 -7.84 7.52 -10.12
N PHE A 85 -6.54 7.66 -10.42
CA PHE A 85 -5.46 7.38 -9.48
C PHE A 85 -5.52 8.31 -8.26
N LEU A 86 -5.78 9.61 -8.46
CA LEU A 86 -5.94 10.55 -7.36
C LEU A 86 -7.17 10.20 -6.49
N ALA A 87 -8.30 9.87 -7.11
CA ALA A 87 -9.51 9.46 -6.39
C ALA A 87 -9.28 8.18 -5.57
N ASP A 88 -8.61 7.18 -6.14
CA ASP A 88 -8.18 5.97 -5.43
C ASP A 88 -7.29 6.30 -4.23
N HIS A 89 -6.37 7.24 -4.39
CA HIS A 89 -5.50 7.70 -3.32
C HIS A 89 -6.27 8.44 -2.21
N MET A 90 -7.27 9.27 -2.55
CA MET A 90 -8.14 9.93 -1.56
C MET A 90 -8.94 8.93 -0.73
N LEU A 91 -9.52 7.91 -1.39
CA LEU A 91 -10.23 6.83 -0.69
C LEU A 91 -9.28 6.05 0.22
N SER A 92 -8.09 5.70 -0.29
CA SER A 92 -7.05 5.04 0.49
C SER A 92 -6.57 5.90 1.68
N THR A 93 -6.57 7.22 1.53
CA THR A 93 -6.22 8.17 2.60
C THR A 93 -7.26 8.12 3.72
N ALA A 94 -8.55 8.08 3.40
CA ALA A 94 -9.60 7.94 4.42
C ALA A 94 -9.41 6.67 5.26
N TRP A 95 -9.12 5.54 4.60
CA TRP A 95 -8.81 4.28 5.30
C TRP A 95 -7.52 4.36 6.12
N THR A 96 -6.47 4.97 5.56
CA THR A 96 -5.19 5.15 6.27
C THR A 96 -5.36 5.99 7.52
N LEU A 97 -6.18 7.06 7.46
CA LEU A 97 -6.50 7.90 8.62
C LEU A 97 -7.32 7.12 9.65
N TYR A 98 -8.36 6.42 9.22
CA TYR A 98 -9.17 5.60 10.13
C TYR A 98 -8.30 4.56 10.85
N PHE A 99 -7.51 3.77 10.13
CA PHE A 99 -6.63 2.77 10.72
C PHE A 99 -5.53 3.41 11.57
N GLY A 100 -4.97 4.53 11.12
CA GLY A 100 -3.96 5.27 11.87
C GLY A 100 -4.50 5.74 13.22
N LEU A 101 -5.68 6.34 13.26
CA LEU A 101 -6.32 6.77 14.51
C LEU A 101 -6.68 5.57 15.39
N ALA A 102 -7.32 4.54 14.80
CA ALA A 102 -7.65 3.31 15.50
C ALA A 102 -6.41 2.68 16.14
N TRP A 103 -5.33 2.52 15.38
CA TRP A 103 -4.12 1.84 15.83
C TRP A 103 -3.30 2.67 16.82
N PHE A 104 -3.07 3.96 16.55
CA PHE A 104 -2.16 4.77 17.35
C PHE A 104 -2.82 5.41 18.59
N LEU A 105 -4.13 5.65 18.56
CA LEU A 105 -4.83 6.37 19.64
C LEU A 105 -5.77 5.48 20.44
N PHE A 106 -6.45 4.53 19.79
CA PHE A 106 -7.53 3.77 20.43
C PHE A 106 -7.14 2.34 20.80
N ASN A 107 -6.17 1.72 20.13
CA ASN A 107 -5.74 0.37 20.46
C ASN A 107 -4.82 0.36 21.69
N PRO A 108 -5.15 -0.43 22.73
CA PRO A 108 -4.25 -0.62 23.85
C PRO A 108 -3.03 -1.45 23.39
N HIS A 109 -1.85 -0.85 23.40
CA HIS A 109 -0.59 -1.54 23.10
C HIS A 109 -0.06 -2.31 24.31
N ASP A 110 -0.90 -3.18 24.86
CA ASP A 110 -0.62 -3.91 26.09
C ASP A 110 0.00 -5.30 25.83
N GLY A 111 0.11 -5.68 24.55
CA GLY A 111 0.69 -6.94 24.08
C GLY A 111 -0.28 -8.11 24.17
N GLN A 112 -1.59 -7.87 24.11
CA GLN A 112 -2.58 -8.97 24.10
C GLN A 112 -2.44 -9.74 22.80
N LYS A 113 -2.66 -11.06 22.89
CA LYS A 113 -2.79 -11.87 21.69
C LYS A 113 -4.01 -11.36 20.92
N PRO A 114 -3.91 -11.18 19.58
CA PRO A 114 -5.08 -10.89 18.78
C PRO A 114 -6.17 -11.94 19.04
N PRO A 115 -7.46 -11.58 18.99
CA PRO A 115 -8.52 -12.57 18.99
C PRO A 115 -8.31 -13.49 17.77
N LEU A 116 -7.98 -14.75 18.04
CA LEU A 116 -7.73 -15.78 17.02
C LEU A 116 -9.04 -16.54 16.76
N ASN A 117 -9.26 -16.96 15.53
CA ASN A 117 -10.35 -17.89 15.23
C ASN A 117 -9.98 -19.30 15.72
N GLU A 118 -10.97 -20.16 16.01
CA GLU A 118 -10.77 -21.52 16.57
C GLU A 118 -9.75 -22.36 15.76
N TYR A 119 -9.75 -22.22 14.43
CA TYR A 119 -8.77 -22.87 13.54
C TYR A 119 -7.34 -22.32 13.69
N GLN A 120 -7.20 -21.02 13.94
CA GLN A 120 -5.89 -20.38 14.13
C GLN A 120 -5.33 -20.68 15.52
N GLU A 121 -6.18 -20.78 16.54
CA GLU A 121 -5.80 -21.26 17.87
C GLU A 121 -5.26 -22.69 17.80
N GLY A 122 -5.95 -23.58 17.09
CA GLY A 122 -5.52 -24.96 16.89
C GLY A 122 -4.18 -25.08 16.16
N LEU A 123 -3.97 -24.27 15.11
CA LEU A 123 -2.68 -24.24 14.40
C LEU A 123 -1.54 -23.71 15.29
N MET A 124 -1.79 -22.65 16.06
CA MET A 124 -0.78 -22.08 16.94
C MET A 124 -0.40 -23.05 18.07
N GLY A 125 -1.38 -23.76 18.63
CA GLY A 125 -1.13 -24.84 19.60
C GLY A 125 -0.39 -26.04 18.99
N LEU A 126 -0.64 -26.37 17.72
CA LEU A 126 0.12 -27.40 17.01
C LEU A 126 1.58 -26.98 16.82
N ILE A 127 1.83 -25.74 16.41
CA ILE A 127 3.19 -25.20 16.27
C ILE A 127 3.92 -25.25 17.61
N GLU A 128 3.28 -24.80 18.69
CA GLU A 128 3.84 -24.81 20.05
C GLU A 128 4.17 -26.24 20.53
N SER A 129 3.30 -27.21 20.26
CA SER A 129 3.55 -28.61 20.62
C SER A 129 4.67 -29.25 19.80
N ILE A 130 4.78 -28.95 18.50
CA ILE A 130 5.88 -29.40 17.65
C ILE A 130 7.20 -28.79 18.14
N GLU A 131 7.25 -27.49 18.39
CA GLU A 131 8.44 -26.80 18.90
C GLU A 131 8.93 -27.42 20.21
N SER A 132 8.01 -27.73 21.13
CA SER A 132 8.32 -28.42 22.39
C SER A 132 8.95 -29.81 22.21
N GLN A 133 8.73 -30.47 21.07
CA GLN A 133 9.20 -31.82 20.80
C GLN A 133 10.61 -31.84 20.17
N TYR A 134 11.08 -30.74 19.59
CA TYR A 134 12.36 -30.68 18.86
C TYR A 134 13.47 -29.88 19.59
N GLU A 135 13.17 -29.18 20.69
CA GLU A 135 14.20 -28.46 21.45
C GLU A 135 15.10 -29.39 22.26
N THR A 136 16.34 -29.56 21.78
CA THR A 136 17.44 -30.18 22.52
C THR A 136 18.17 -29.09 23.32
N SER A 137 18.07 -29.20 24.66
CA SER A 137 19.07 -28.77 25.65
C SER A 137 19.49 -27.29 25.75
N LYS A 138 18.58 -26.32 25.58
CA LYS A 138 18.71 -24.98 26.20
C LYS A 138 17.35 -24.50 26.74
N PRO A 139 17.27 -23.96 27.97
CA PRO A 139 16.03 -23.43 28.48
C PRO A 139 15.83 -22.03 27.88
N ILE A 140 15.34 -21.94 26.64
CA ILE A 140 14.76 -20.72 26.09
C ILE A 140 13.23 -20.85 26.18
N HIS A 141 12.72 -21.22 27.35
CA HIS A 141 11.31 -20.98 27.60
C HIS A 141 11.11 -19.46 27.59
N HIS A 142 10.54 -18.95 26.51
CA HIS A 142 9.81 -17.68 26.55
C HIS A 142 8.60 -17.91 27.44
N THR A 143 8.79 -17.98 28.76
CA THR A 143 7.67 -17.93 29.71
C THR A 143 6.87 -16.69 29.33
N PRO A 144 5.62 -16.84 28.84
CA PRO A 144 4.85 -15.70 28.37
C PRO A 144 4.79 -14.70 29.50
N LEU A 145 5.24 -13.46 29.26
CA LEU A 145 5.07 -12.41 30.23
C LEU A 145 3.56 -12.28 30.50
N THR A 146 3.16 -12.37 31.76
CA THR A 146 1.77 -12.25 32.19
C THR A 146 1.58 -10.98 33.02
N GLY A 147 0.32 -10.56 33.18
CA GLY A 147 -0.04 -9.41 34.00
C GLY A 147 0.71 -8.13 33.61
N GLN A 148 1.23 -7.42 34.61
CA GLN A 148 1.86 -6.11 34.44
C GLN A 148 3.17 -6.16 33.64
N ALA A 149 3.98 -7.21 33.83
CA ALA A 149 5.28 -7.33 33.16
C ALA A 149 5.14 -7.40 31.62
N ARG A 150 4.04 -7.99 31.14
CA ARG A 150 3.66 -8.03 29.72
C ARG A 150 3.36 -6.63 29.19
N ILE A 151 2.52 -5.89 29.91
CA ILE A 151 2.08 -4.55 29.53
C ILE A 151 3.30 -3.63 29.46
N ASP A 152 4.18 -3.67 30.45
CA ASP A 152 5.39 -2.84 30.50
C ASP A 152 6.37 -3.20 29.38
N ALA A 153 6.52 -4.49 29.05
CA ALA A 153 7.33 -4.93 27.91
C ALA A 153 6.75 -4.46 26.57
N ALA A 154 5.45 -4.66 26.35
CA ALA A 154 4.76 -4.22 25.14
C ALA A 154 4.80 -2.70 24.95
N GLN A 155 4.62 -1.93 26.03
CA GLN A 155 4.72 -0.48 26.01
C GLN A 155 6.13 0.01 25.71
N ARG A 156 7.18 -0.69 26.15
CA ARG A 156 8.56 -0.36 25.78
C ARG A 156 8.80 -0.52 24.28
N VAL A 157 8.34 -1.63 23.70
CA VAL A 157 8.42 -1.88 22.25
C VAL A 157 7.64 -0.81 21.49
N TRP A 158 6.37 -0.60 21.87
CA TRP A 158 5.52 0.40 21.23
C TRP A 158 6.14 1.81 21.23
N LYS A 159 6.68 2.25 22.37
CA LYS A 159 7.34 3.57 22.46
C LYS A 159 8.57 3.67 21.56
N GLY A 160 9.32 2.59 21.39
CA GLY A 160 10.48 2.54 20.50
C GLY A 160 10.11 2.56 19.02
N GLU A 161 9.03 1.88 18.63
CA GLU A 161 8.71 1.65 17.21
C GLU A 161 7.70 2.64 16.64
N ARG A 162 6.80 3.21 17.45
CA ARG A 162 5.69 4.05 16.98
C ARG A 162 6.14 5.22 16.10
N GLY A 163 7.29 5.82 16.40
CA GLY A 163 7.82 6.96 15.64
C GLY A 163 8.25 6.56 14.23
N PHE A 164 8.98 5.45 14.11
CA PHE A 164 9.40 4.91 12.83
C PHE A 164 8.19 4.45 12.00
N SER A 165 7.24 3.75 12.62
CA SER A 165 6.01 3.32 11.97
C SER A 165 5.19 4.49 11.43
N ALA A 166 5.03 5.57 12.20
CA ALA A 166 4.36 6.79 11.75
C ALA A 166 5.10 7.46 10.59
N PHE A 167 6.43 7.54 10.66
CA PHE A 167 7.26 8.09 9.59
C PHE A 167 7.07 7.31 8.28
N VAL A 168 7.18 5.99 8.31
CA VAL A 168 6.99 5.13 7.12
C VAL A 168 5.61 5.34 6.50
N LEU A 169 4.57 5.44 7.33
CA LEU A 169 3.20 5.66 6.87
C LEU A 169 3.05 7.02 6.18
N ILE A 170 3.53 8.11 6.81
CA ILE A 170 3.47 9.46 6.22
C ILE A 170 4.31 9.55 4.95
N PHE A 171 5.51 8.98 4.96
CA PHE A 171 6.41 8.98 3.83
C PHE A 171 5.82 8.22 2.63
N GLY A 172 5.26 7.02 2.85
CA GLY A 172 4.57 6.27 1.82
C GLY A 172 3.33 7.00 1.28
N TRP A 173 2.62 7.73 2.14
CA TRP A 173 1.51 8.59 1.72
C TRP A 173 1.98 9.75 0.82
N MET A 174 3.06 10.45 1.19
CA MET A 174 3.65 11.52 0.38
C MET A 174 4.17 11.04 -0.99
N ILE A 175 4.77 9.85 -1.04
CA ILE A 175 5.22 9.24 -2.30
C ILE A 175 4.07 9.09 -3.29
N LYS A 176 2.88 8.69 -2.82
CA LYS A 176 1.70 8.54 -3.70
C LYS A 176 1.20 9.87 -4.25
N ILE A 177 1.32 10.96 -3.50
CA ILE A 177 1.04 12.32 -4.02
C ILE A 177 2.01 12.65 -5.15
N TYR A 178 3.30 12.38 -4.96
CA TYR A 178 4.30 12.56 -6.00
C TYR A 178 3.99 11.72 -7.26
N PHE A 179 3.57 10.47 -7.09
CA PHE A 179 3.14 9.64 -8.21
C PHE A 179 1.94 10.23 -8.98
N ALA A 180 0.95 10.77 -8.28
CA ALA A 180 -0.16 11.47 -8.93
C ALA A 180 0.34 12.69 -9.74
N MET A 181 1.26 13.49 -9.18
CA MET A 181 1.86 14.62 -9.89
C MET A 181 2.62 14.22 -11.15
N ILE A 182 3.32 13.07 -11.14
CA ILE A 182 4.00 12.51 -12.31
C ILE A 182 3.00 12.12 -13.40
N LEU A 183 1.92 11.43 -13.04
CA LEU A 183 0.87 11.05 -13.99
C LEU A 183 0.21 12.28 -14.64
N TYR A 184 -0.11 13.31 -13.84
CA TYR A 184 -0.63 14.57 -14.36
C TYR A 184 0.38 15.29 -15.26
N SER A 185 1.65 15.34 -14.87
CA SER A 185 2.68 16.00 -15.68
C SER A 185 2.84 15.31 -17.03
N TYR A 186 2.86 13.97 -17.04
CA TYR A 186 2.88 13.19 -18.27
C TYR A 186 1.65 13.46 -19.15
N ALA A 187 0.45 13.41 -18.57
CA ALA A 187 -0.81 13.68 -19.28
C ALA A 187 -0.83 15.09 -19.91
N MET A 188 -0.35 16.09 -19.18
CA MET A 188 -0.29 17.48 -19.67
C MET A 188 0.75 17.67 -20.78
N HIS A 189 1.93 17.06 -20.65
CA HIS A 189 2.94 17.08 -21.70
C HIS A 189 2.46 16.41 -22.99
N LEU A 190 1.72 15.30 -22.88
CA LEU A 190 1.06 14.67 -24.04
C LEU A 190 -0.01 15.58 -24.65
N ARG A 191 -0.90 16.15 -23.83
CA ARG A 191 -1.98 17.03 -24.30
C ARG A 191 -1.46 18.28 -25.02
N HIS A 192 -0.33 18.81 -24.59
CA HIS A 192 0.29 19.99 -25.18
C HIS A 192 1.30 19.67 -26.29
N GLY A 193 1.57 18.39 -26.59
CA GLY A 193 2.56 17.99 -27.58
C GLY A 193 4.01 18.32 -27.21
N THR A 194 4.29 18.62 -25.94
CA THR A 194 5.64 18.99 -25.45
C THR A 194 6.41 17.80 -24.88
N TYR A 195 5.81 16.62 -24.82
CA TYR A 195 6.45 15.43 -24.29
C TYR A 195 7.77 15.08 -25.03
N ARG A 196 7.81 15.22 -26.35
CA ARG A 196 8.99 14.93 -27.18
C ARG A 196 10.09 16.00 -27.11
N THR A 197 9.82 17.14 -26.48
CA THR A 197 10.82 18.20 -26.27
C THR A 197 11.50 18.08 -24.91
N LEU A 198 11.17 17.07 -24.11
CA LEU A 198 11.76 16.87 -22.79
C LEU A 198 13.18 16.29 -22.90
N PRO A 199 14.12 16.67 -22.00
CA PRO A 199 15.52 16.24 -22.11
C PRO A 199 15.74 14.73 -22.06
N LEU A 200 14.87 13.99 -21.35
CA LEU A 200 14.99 12.54 -21.16
C LEU A 200 14.06 11.72 -22.07
N SER A 201 13.19 12.36 -22.85
CA SER A 201 12.33 11.64 -23.78
C SER A 201 13.10 11.32 -25.06
N LYS A 202 12.88 10.12 -25.63
CA LYS A 202 13.60 9.71 -26.83
C LYS A 202 13.16 10.56 -28.04
N PRO A 203 14.10 11.20 -28.78
CA PRO A 203 13.80 11.82 -30.06
C PRO A 203 13.44 10.73 -31.08
N SER A 204 12.48 11.03 -31.96
CA SER A 204 12.10 10.18 -33.10
C SER A 204 13.17 10.21 -34.19
#